data_AF-A0A962D7M8-F1
#
_entry.id   AF-A0A962D7M8-F1
#
_cell.length_a   1.000
_cell.length_b   1.000
_cell.length_c   1.000
_cell.angle_alpha   90.00
_cell.angle_beta   90.00
_cell.angle_gamma   90.00
#
_symmetry.space_group_name_H-M   'P 1'
#
loop_
_entity.id
_entity.type
_entity.pdbx_description
1 polymer ?
#
loop_
_entity_poly.entity_id
_entity_poly.type
_entity_poly.pdbx_seq_one_letter_code
_entity_poly.pdbx_strand_id
1 'polypeptide(L)'
;VAPESSSAAIFQISNPSAIGATDLAFTNVLPAGLTLATGANAFSNCTDLDISAPDGGSTISVSGGRLGGGSDCLVRVDVVPAAGVFSTYTNISGSLTSSLGNSGASMADLQVSNPLSFTKSFSPSIIQVGAISRLTLTMAAPSGTIVAIAVTDRLPTGLRVAPIPNLVSNCNGTPTAAAGSDTFTLFGGFLLAPATCEISFDVVASAAGRYANRTDVLTNNLGTSGRANAVLDVVRSTLLKRFEGNVRPGDIVDLTFELRNYDRADALTNLSFTDDLSAMLAGAVAVGLPQSDVCGAGSQISGTTLLSLTGGSLPPSGSCTFTVPIQIPAGAAPGSYANTTSTITGLLSAAPFADVAASAELGVVLAPRLTKVINPSTARPGQSLSVDFTLTNVDTANAATQIGFTDAVDRWFPTNGLSAVPAPGFCNGAIATSFLSAGELILQVIGASLPPGGSCSFSVQLPVPTTLPPGVYTNRTSNVTALIAGLSVEGSGAEADLTVVAAPQLSKAFLDDPVNAGDVVTLQFALT
;
A
#
# COMPACT_ATOMS: atom_id res chain seq x y z
N VAL A 1 41.24 7.05 -12.54
CA VAL A 1 40.21 8.06 -12.91
C VAL A 1 38.92 7.31 -13.23
N ALA A 2 37.75 7.82 -12.83
CA ALA A 2 36.46 7.17 -13.16
C ALA A 2 36.16 7.35 -14.67
N PRO A 3 35.39 6.46 -15.32
CA PRO A 3 34.96 6.70 -16.70
C PRO A 3 34.26 8.05 -16.81
N GLU A 4 34.44 8.74 -17.94
CA GLU A 4 33.83 10.05 -18.22
C GLU A 4 34.32 11.23 -17.34
N SER A 5 35.26 11.01 -16.41
CA SER A 5 35.91 12.11 -15.69
C SER A 5 37.16 12.61 -16.42
N SER A 6 37.31 13.94 -16.49
CA SER A 6 38.46 14.60 -17.13
C SER A 6 39.74 14.38 -16.31
N SER A 7 40.84 14.07 -17.00
CA SER A 7 42.19 13.94 -16.43
C SER A 7 43.17 14.79 -17.25
N ALA A 8 44.17 15.39 -16.61
CA ALA A 8 45.19 16.16 -17.32
C ALA A 8 46.32 15.27 -17.84
N ALA A 9 46.61 15.34 -19.14
CA ALA A 9 47.87 14.88 -19.72
C ALA A 9 48.90 16.02 -19.65
N ILE A 10 50.06 15.77 -19.05
CA ILE A 10 51.12 16.77 -18.85
C ILE A 10 52.40 16.26 -19.51
N PHE A 11 52.93 17.06 -20.43
CA PHE A 11 54.23 16.84 -21.07
C PHE A 11 55.23 17.83 -20.48
N GLN A 12 56.24 17.33 -19.77
CA GLN A 12 57.35 18.15 -19.29
C GLN A 12 58.48 18.13 -20.32
N ILE A 13 58.88 19.30 -20.78
CA ILE A 13 59.97 19.48 -21.75
C ILE A 13 61.13 20.15 -21.02
N SER A 14 62.28 19.49 -20.99
CA SER A 14 63.50 20.00 -20.37
C SER A 14 64.57 20.22 -21.43
N ASN A 15 65.25 21.37 -21.35
CA ASN A 15 66.45 21.64 -22.16
C ASN A 15 67.68 21.66 -21.24
N PRO A 16 68.39 20.53 -21.09
CA PRO A 16 69.57 20.46 -20.23
C PRO A 16 70.81 21.14 -20.85
N SER A 17 70.75 21.59 -22.10
CA SER A 17 71.89 22.22 -22.77
C SER A 17 72.07 23.67 -22.36
N ALA A 18 73.26 24.24 -22.59
CA ALA A 18 73.54 25.65 -22.33
C ALA A 18 72.97 26.59 -23.42
N ILE A 19 72.42 26.06 -24.52
CA ILE A 19 71.94 26.81 -25.68
C ILE A 19 70.42 26.70 -25.73
N GLY A 20 69.73 27.78 -26.15
CA GLY A 20 68.28 27.73 -26.34
C GLY A 20 67.86 26.81 -27.49
N ALA A 21 66.74 26.13 -27.33
CA ALA A 21 66.07 25.34 -28.36
C ALA A 21 64.93 26.16 -28.98
N THR A 22 64.78 26.06 -30.30
CA THR A 22 63.63 26.58 -31.06
C THR A 22 62.96 25.45 -31.81
N ASP A 23 61.78 25.72 -32.40
CA ASP A 23 61.08 24.79 -33.28
C ASP A 23 60.72 23.46 -32.57
N LEU A 24 60.35 23.56 -31.30
CA LEU A 24 59.80 22.48 -30.50
C LEU A 24 58.54 21.93 -31.17
N ALA A 25 58.59 20.67 -31.59
CA ALA A 25 57.46 20.01 -32.22
C ALA A 25 57.34 18.55 -31.80
N PHE A 26 56.11 18.12 -31.53
CA PHE A 26 55.73 16.72 -31.41
C PHE A 26 54.23 16.53 -31.67
N THR A 27 53.85 15.31 -32.00
CA THR A 27 52.45 14.88 -32.05
C THR A 27 52.21 13.79 -31.04
N ASN A 28 51.05 13.77 -30.39
CA ASN A 28 50.65 12.69 -29.48
C ASN A 28 49.28 12.17 -29.89
N VAL A 29 49.24 10.94 -30.42
CA VAL A 29 47.99 10.24 -30.72
C VAL A 29 47.57 9.47 -29.46
N LEU A 30 46.43 9.82 -28.89
CA LEU A 30 45.87 9.16 -27.72
C LEU A 30 45.53 7.69 -28.05
N PRO A 31 45.75 6.75 -27.10
CA PRO A 31 45.32 5.36 -27.28
C PRO A 31 43.83 5.24 -27.56
N ALA A 32 43.43 4.16 -28.23
CA ALA A 32 42.02 3.89 -28.50
C ALA A 32 41.19 3.90 -27.20
N GLY A 33 40.07 4.61 -27.21
CA GLY A 33 39.24 4.79 -26.01
C GLY A 33 39.65 5.96 -25.12
N LEU A 34 40.65 6.76 -25.47
CA LEU A 34 40.98 8.03 -24.81
C LEU A 34 40.82 9.20 -25.81
N THR A 35 40.09 10.23 -25.42
CA THR A 35 39.78 11.40 -26.27
C THR A 35 40.12 12.71 -25.56
N LEU A 36 40.26 13.81 -26.30
CA LEU A 36 40.40 15.15 -25.75
C LEU A 36 39.06 15.64 -25.17
N ALA A 37 39.11 16.23 -23.98
CA ALA A 37 37.92 16.77 -23.32
C ALA A 37 37.24 17.86 -24.17
N THR A 38 35.92 18.05 -24.00
CA THR A 38 35.25 19.25 -24.53
C THR A 38 35.72 20.46 -23.73
N GLY A 39 36.31 21.46 -24.40
CA GLY A 39 37.14 22.47 -23.74
C GLY A 39 38.42 21.84 -23.17
N ALA A 40 39.29 21.30 -24.01
CA ALA A 40 40.50 20.55 -23.63
C ALA A 40 41.54 21.30 -22.75
N ASN A 41 41.26 22.53 -22.30
CA ASN A 41 42.09 23.34 -21.40
C ASN A 41 43.57 23.36 -21.81
N ALA A 42 43.84 23.48 -23.11
CA ALA A 42 45.19 23.48 -23.65
C ALA A 42 45.99 24.66 -23.09
N PHE A 43 47.14 24.35 -22.49
CA PHE A 43 47.99 25.32 -21.85
C PHE A 43 49.47 24.97 -22.05
N SER A 44 50.31 25.99 -22.26
CA SER A 44 51.76 25.87 -22.15
C SER A 44 52.36 27.12 -21.52
N ASN A 45 53.49 26.94 -20.84
CA ASN A 45 54.39 28.03 -20.44
C ASN A 45 55.68 28.08 -21.27
N CYS A 46 55.80 27.30 -22.35
CA CYS A 46 56.86 27.45 -23.34
C CYS A 46 56.59 28.72 -24.16
N THR A 47 57.63 29.54 -24.42
CA THR A 47 57.45 30.81 -25.14
C THR A 47 57.16 30.53 -26.61
N ASP A 48 56.19 31.23 -27.22
CA ASP A 48 55.82 31.11 -28.65
C ASP A 48 55.40 29.69 -29.10
N LEU A 49 54.89 28.84 -28.20
CA LEU A 49 54.45 27.48 -28.50
C LEU A 49 52.97 27.44 -28.88
N ASP A 50 52.66 26.80 -30.00
CA ASP A 50 51.28 26.57 -30.44
C ASP A 50 50.83 25.13 -30.10
N ILE A 51 49.58 25.00 -29.63
CA ILE A 51 48.96 23.71 -29.27
C ILE A 51 47.64 23.58 -30.02
N SER A 52 47.54 22.54 -30.85
CA SER A 52 46.28 22.09 -31.45
C SER A 52 45.78 20.84 -30.73
N ALA A 53 44.65 20.97 -30.04
CA ALA A 53 43.97 19.91 -29.31
C ALA A 53 42.45 20.04 -29.52
N PRO A 54 41.91 19.60 -30.68
CA PRO A 54 40.50 19.75 -31.00
C PRO A 54 39.61 18.90 -30.07
N ASP A 55 38.54 19.50 -29.57
CA ASP A 55 37.56 18.87 -28.69
C ASP A 55 37.05 17.54 -29.26
N GLY A 56 37.03 16.49 -28.44
CA GLY A 56 36.61 15.14 -28.84
C GLY A 56 37.57 14.44 -29.81
N GLY A 57 38.66 15.09 -30.24
CA GLY A 57 39.70 14.51 -31.06
C GLY A 57 40.59 13.54 -30.29
N SER A 58 41.51 12.88 -31.00
CA SER A 58 42.47 11.93 -30.43
C SER A 58 43.92 12.34 -30.62
N THR A 59 44.19 13.51 -31.23
CA THR A 59 45.55 13.93 -31.56
C THR A 59 45.85 15.29 -30.98
N ILE A 60 46.96 15.39 -30.25
CA ILE A 60 47.56 16.63 -29.77
C ILE A 60 48.72 16.95 -30.71
N SER A 61 48.76 18.15 -31.27
CA SER A 61 49.89 18.61 -32.07
C SER A 61 50.49 19.85 -31.43
N VAL A 62 51.80 19.81 -31.23
CA VAL A 62 52.58 20.92 -30.66
C VAL A 62 53.60 21.35 -31.71
N SER A 63 53.72 22.64 -31.94
CA SER A 63 54.70 23.19 -32.89
C SER A 63 55.14 24.60 -32.51
N GLY A 64 56.27 25.04 -33.05
CA GLY A 64 56.86 26.34 -32.73
C GLY A 64 57.60 26.28 -31.39
N GLY A 65 57.48 27.29 -30.55
CA GLY A 65 58.05 27.25 -29.21
C GLY A 65 59.54 27.54 -29.13
N ARG A 66 59.93 28.11 -27.99
CA ARG A 66 61.30 28.37 -27.59
C ARG A 66 61.48 27.99 -26.14
N LEU A 67 62.61 27.37 -25.85
CA LEU A 67 63.02 27.00 -24.49
C LEU A 67 64.48 27.38 -24.27
N GLY A 68 64.73 28.22 -23.27
CA GLY A 68 66.08 28.64 -22.90
C GLY A 68 66.98 27.47 -22.50
N GLY A 69 68.29 27.67 -22.58
CA GLY A 69 69.24 26.69 -22.03
C GLY A 69 69.04 26.50 -20.53
N GLY A 70 69.16 25.27 -20.04
CA GLY A 70 68.94 24.90 -18.64
C GLY A 70 67.52 25.15 -18.12
N SER A 71 66.54 25.31 -19.00
CA SER A 71 65.15 25.65 -18.64
C SER A 71 64.20 24.48 -18.86
N ASP A 72 63.09 24.48 -18.11
CA ASP A 72 61.99 23.54 -18.27
C ASP A 72 60.70 24.29 -18.64
N CYS A 73 59.85 23.65 -19.42
CA CYS A 73 58.47 24.09 -19.64
C CYS A 73 57.52 22.88 -19.69
N LEU A 74 56.22 23.14 -19.68
CA LEU A 74 55.18 22.12 -19.72
C LEU A 74 54.13 22.44 -20.78
N VAL A 75 53.49 21.37 -21.25
CA VAL A 75 52.26 21.40 -22.04
C VAL A 75 51.21 20.58 -21.29
N ARG A 76 50.01 21.12 -21.13
CA ARG A 76 48.88 20.45 -20.50
C ARG A 76 47.67 20.45 -21.42
N VAL A 77 47.01 19.30 -21.52
CA VAL A 77 45.70 19.14 -22.16
C VAL A 77 44.86 18.15 -21.36
N ASP A 78 43.56 18.37 -21.29
CA ASP A 78 42.62 17.50 -20.59
C ASP A 78 42.08 16.39 -21.52
N VAL A 79 42.04 15.16 -21.02
CA VAL A 79 41.61 13.94 -21.71
C VAL A 79 40.51 13.21 -20.95
N VAL A 80 39.63 12.52 -21.67
CA VAL A 80 38.48 11.77 -21.13
C VAL A 80 38.51 10.33 -21.66
N PRO A 81 38.53 9.31 -20.77
CA PRO A 81 38.41 7.92 -21.18
C PRO A 81 36.97 7.60 -21.60
N ALA A 82 36.82 6.70 -22.57
CA ALA A 82 35.54 6.24 -23.08
C ALA A 82 34.70 5.58 -21.97
N ALA A 83 33.38 5.79 -22.04
CA ALA A 83 32.44 5.22 -21.10
C ALA A 83 32.55 3.68 -21.06
N GLY A 84 32.56 3.11 -19.85
CA GLY A 84 32.54 1.65 -19.64
C GLY A 84 33.84 0.91 -19.92
N VAL A 85 34.96 1.60 -20.20
CA VAL A 85 36.26 0.96 -20.43
C VAL A 85 37.17 1.13 -19.20
N PHE A 86 37.48 0.01 -18.55
CA PHE A 86 38.31 -0.04 -17.34
C PHE A 86 39.64 -0.71 -17.67
N SER A 87 40.65 0.10 -17.95
CA SER A 87 41.97 -0.37 -18.35
C SER A 87 43.05 0.62 -17.95
N THR A 88 44.30 0.18 -18.06
CA THR A 88 45.44 1.08 -18.16
C THR A 88 45.54 1.56 -19.60
N TYR A 89 45.50 2.88 -19.81
CA TYR A 89 45.82 3.53 -21.07
C TYR A 89 47.28 3.96 -21.05
N THR A 90 48.13 3.20 -21.72
CA THR A 90 49.54 3.58 -21.94
C THR A 90 49.61 4.58 -23.08
N ASN A 91 49.89 5.84 -22.77
CA ASN A 91 50.04 6.92 -23.73
C ASN A 91 51.53 7.10 -24.06
N ILE A 92 51.85 7.10 -25.35
CA ILE A 92 53.21 7.29 -25.86
C ILE A 92 53.19 8.48 -26.82
N SER A 93 54.02 9.48 -26.56
CA SER A 93 54.15 10.62 -27.45
C SER A 93 54.93 10.26 -28.72
N GLY A 94 54.77 11.05 -29.77
CA GLY A 94 55.75 11.11 -30.84
C GLY A 94 57.08 11.69 -30.34
N SER A 95 58.10 11.62 -31.19
CA SER A 95 59.40 12.25 -30.90
C SER A 95 59.27 13.76 -30.75
N LEU A 96 59.87 14.30 -29.68
CA LEU A 96 60.12 15.73 -29.58
C LEU A 96 61.30 16.11 -30.48
N THR A 97 61.05 16.96 -31.48
CA THR A 97 62.08 17.55 -32.35
C THR A 97 62.27 19.03 -32.03
N SER A 98 63.48 19.55 -32.25
CA SER A 98 63.84 20.95 -32.10
C SER A 98 65.05 21.32 -32.96
N SER A 99 65.48 22.58 -32.91
CA SER A 99 66.76 23.04 -33.47
C SER A 99 67.99 22.33 -32.89
N LEU A 100 67.86 21.66 -31.73
CA LEU A 100 68.90 20.87 -31.09
C LEU A 100 68.83 19.37 -31.41
N GLY A 101 67.89 18.97 -32.27
CA GLY A 101 67.72 17.58 -32.70
C GLY A 101 66.48 16.91 -32.10
N ASN A 102 66.51 15.56 -32.07
CA ASN A 102 65.40 14.71 -31.65
C ASN A 102 65.68 14.13 -30.24
N SER A 103 64.74 14.34 -29.32
CA SER A 103 64.82 13.91 -27.92
C SER A 103 64.04 12.63 -27.61
N GLY A 104 63.46 11.98 -28.63
CA GLY A 104 62.69 10.74 -28.49
C GLY A 104 61.27 10.95 -27.99
N ALA A 105 60.58 9.82 -27.78
CA ALA A 105 59.21 9.76 -27.25
C ALA A 105 59.21 9.65 -25.72
N SER A 106 58.10 10.04 -25.10
CA SER A 106 57.83 9.83 -23.67
C SER A 106 56.61 8.93 -23.47
N MET A 107 56.55 8.23 -22.33
CA MET A 107 55.48 7.30 -21.99
C MET A 107 54.92 7.61 -20.60
N ALA A 108 53.59 7.53 -20.48
CA ALA A 108 52.89 7.59 -19.20
C ALA A 108 51.63 6.73 -19.24
N ASP A 109 51.27 6.16 -18.09
CA ASP A 109 50.07 5.35 -17.92
C ASP A 109 48.94 6.14 -17.25
N LEU A 110 47.73 6.03 -17.79
CA LEU A 110 46.50 6.47 -17.15
C LEU A 110 45.68 5.23 -16.73
N GLN A 111 45.56 4.96 -15.43
CA GLN A 111 44.71 3.87 -14.94
C GLN A 111 43.26 4.31 -14.73
N VAL A 112 42.34 3.58 -15.38
CA VAL A 112 40.89 3.76 -15.28
C VAL A 112 40.29 2.48 -14.71
N SER A 113 39.63 2.58 -13.56
CA SER A 113 39.02 1.44 -12.86
C SER A 113 37.58 1.75 -12.46
N ASN A 114 36.72 0.72 -12.49
CA ASN A 114 35.42 0.75 -11.77
C ASN A 114 35.58 -0.04 -10.48
N PRO A 115 35.12 0.48 -9.35
CA PRO A 115 35.17 -0.28 -8.11
C PRO A 115 33.82 -0.92 -7.71
N LEU A 116 32.68 -0.52 -8.28
CA LEU A 116 31.36 -0.94 -7.76
C LEU A 116 30.32 -1.19 -8.86
N SER A 117 29.66 -2.34 -8.85
CA SER A 117 28.42 -2.55 -9.61
C SER A 117 27.23 -1.97 -8.84
N PHE A 118 26.24 -1.42 -9.54
CA PHE A 118 25.08 -0.80 -8.91
C PHE A 118 23.80 -1.11 -9.70
N THR A 119 22.88 -1.85 -9.09
CA THR A 119 21.62 -2.28 -9.72
C THR A 119 20.42 -1.97 -8.83
N LYS A 120 19.22 -2.04 -9.43
CA LYS A 120 17.95 -1.74 -8.81
C LYS A 120 16.87 -2.69 -9.32
N SER A 121 15.93 -3.07 -8.47
CA SER A 121 14.78 -3.90 -8.86
C SER A 121 13.55 -3.58 -8.01
N PHE A 122 12.39 -4.05 -8.50
CA PHE A 122 11.12 -4.08 -7.78
C PHE A 122 10.65 -5.54 -7.67
N SER A 123 10.15 -5.93 -6.50
CA SER A 123 9.58 -7.26 -6.29
C SER A 123 8.32 -7.16 -5.40
N PRO A 124 7.13 -7.47 -5.94
CA PRO A 124 6.85 -7.77 -7.35
C PRO A 124 7.03 -6.54 -8.26
N SER A 125 7.35 -6.74 -9.53
CA SER A 125 7.52 -5.67 -10.54
C SER A 125 6.19 -5.19 -11.15
N ILE A 126 5.09 -5.86 -10.83
CA ILE A 126 3.72 -5.48 -11.18
C ILE A 126 2.89 -5.51 -9.90
N ILE A 127 2.18 -4.42 -9.59
CA ILE A 127 1.31 -4.32 -8.42
C ILE A 127 -0.02 -3.67 -8.79
N GLN A 128 -1.01 -3.84 -7.92
CA GLN A 128 -2.22 -3.04 -7.98
C GLN A 128 -2.00 -1.66 -7.34
N VAL A 129 -2.84 -0.68 -7.70
CA VAL A 129 -2.88 0.61 -7.01
C VAL A 129 -3.07 0.38 -5.50
N GLY A 130 -2.20 0.98 -4.69
CA GLY A 130 -2.22 0.85 -3.23
C GLY A 130 -1.51 -0.38 -2.67
N ALA A 131 -1.19 -1.38 -3.49
CA ALA A 131 -0.39 -2.52 -3.05
C ALA A 131 1.09 -2.13 -2.88
N ILE A 132 1.84 -2.96 -2.15
CA ILE A 132 3.25 -2.72 -1.83
C ILE A 132 4.13 -3.44 -2.85
N SER A 133 5.19 -2.77 -3.31
CA SER A 133 6.32 -3.40 -3.99
C SER A 133 7.60 -3.15 -3.18
N ARG A 134 8.47 -4.16 -3.06
CA ARG A 134 9.78 -4.01 -2.43
C ARG A 134 10.79 -3.52 -3.45
N LEU A 135 11.34 -2.33 -3.23
CA LEU A 135 12.42 -1.75 -4.02
C LEU A 135 13.76 -2.19 -3.40
N THR A 136 14.61 -2.81 -4.21
CA THR A 136 15.95 -3.25 -3.79
C THR A 136 17.03 -2.53 -4.60
N LEU A 137 18.04 -2.02 -3.90
CA LEU A 137 19.29 -1.49 -4.46
C LEU A 137 20.43 -2.44 -4.08
N THR A 138 21.19 -2.91 -5.07
CA THR A 138 22.33 -3.81 -4.85
C THR A 138 23.61 -3.15 -5.32
N MET A 139 24.62 -3.16 -4.46
CA MET A 139 25.95 -2.64 -4.73
C MET A 139 26.96 -3.77 -4.49
N ALA A 140 27.82 -4.09 -5.47
CA ALA A 140 28.85 -5.11 -5.28
C ALA A 140 30.24 -4.57 -5.58
N ALA A 141 31.15 -4.74 -4.63
CA ALA A 141 32.56 -4.39 -4.75
C ALA A 141 33.37 -5.68 -5.02
N PRO A 142 33.93 -5.89 -6.22
CA PRO A 142 34.70 -7.09 -6.54
C PRO A 142 36.09 -7.08 -5.88
N SER A 143 36.67 -5.92 -5.61
CA SER A 143 37.96 -5.77 -4.92
C SER A 143 38.10 -4.36 -4.30
N GLY A 144 39.02 -4.22 -3.34
CA GLY A 144 39.32 -2.95 -2.66
C GLY A 144 38.28 -2.47 -1.64
N THR A 145 38.69 -1.57 -0.76
CA THR A 145 37.77 -0.91 0.19
C THR A 145 37.15 0.31 -0.45
N ILE A 146 35.81 0.40 -0.41
CA ILE A 146 35.04 1.53 -0.94
C ILE A 146 34.34 2.21 0.23
N VAL A 147 34.55 3.51 0.37
CA VAL A 147 33.99 4.33 1.45
C VAL A 147 33.32 5.57 0.88
N ALA A 148 32.60 6.30 1.74
CA ALA A 148 31.85 7.49 1.37
C ALA A 148 30.82 7.23 0.25
N ILE A 149 30.24 6.02 0.23
CA ILE A 149 29.18 5.66 -0.72
C ILE A 149 27.97 6.55 -0.42
N ALA A 150 27.56 7.31 -1.42
CA ALA A 150 26.38 8.14 -1.36
C ALA A 150 25.57 8.03 -2.65
N VAL A 151 24.25 7.96 -2.51
CA VAL A 151 23.31 7.97 -3.63
C VAL A 151 21.97 8.53 -3.16
N THR A 152 21.32 9.29 -4.04
CA THR A 152 19.92 9.73 -3.86
C THR A 152 19.06 9.04 -4.91
N ASP A 153 17.85 8.64 -4.56
CA ASP A 153 16.86 8.09 -5.47
C ASP A 153 15.56 8.89 -5.33
N ARG A 154 15.24 9.69 -6.36
CA ARG A 154 14.00 10.47 -6.42
C ARG A 154 12.96 9.64 -7.15
N LEU A 155 12.02 9.09 -6.40
CA LEU A 155 10.93 8.28 -6.90
C LEU A 155 10.09 9.12 -7.90
N PRO A 156 9.61 8.52 -9.00
CA PRO A 156 8.76 9.23 -9.95
C PRO A 156 7.46 9.70 -9.30
N THR A 157 6.90 10.81 -9.80
CA THR A 157 5.63 11.36 -9.30
C THR A 157 4.54 10.28 -9.23
N GLY A 158 3.94 10.11 -8.05
CA GLY A 158 2.91 9.11 -7.79
C GLY A 158 3.41 7.80 -7.17
N LEU A 159 4.73 7.56 -7.14
CA LEU A 159 5.38 6.52 -6.36
C LEU A 159 5.98 7.14 -5.09
N ARG A 160 5.73 6.55 -3.92
CA ARG A 160 6.26 7.01 -2.63
C ARG A 160 6.70 5.84 -1.77
N VAL A 161 7.54 6.11 -0.77
CA VAL A 161 7.85 5.16 0.30
C VAL A 161 6.56 4.81 1.05
N ALA A 162 6.35 3.52 1.31
CA ALA A 162 5.17 3.02 2.00
C ALA A 162 5.02 3.60 3.42
N PRO A 163 3.80 3.62 4.00
CA PRO A 163 3.58 4.09 5.38
C PRO A 163 4.43 3.34 6.41
N ILE A 164 4.70 2.05 6.16
CA ILE A 164 5.67 1.24 6.88
C ILE A 164 6.79 0.91 5.87
N PRO A 165 7.94 1.60 5.92
CA PRO A 165 8.99 1.43 4.89
C PRO A 165 9.68 0.06 4.89
N ASN A 166 9.64 -0.71 5.99
CA ASN A 166 10.36 -1.98 6.15
C ASN A 166 11.83 -1.93 5.65
N LEU A 167 12.50 -0.81 5.94
CA LEU A 167 13.86 -0.50 5.48
C LEU A 167 14.87 -1.45 6.12
N VAL A 168 15.60 -2.19 5.29
CA VAL A 168 16.71 -3.07 5.68
C VAL A 168 17.94 -2.68 4.87
N SER A 169 19.11 -2.64 5.50
CA SER A 169 20.38 -2.30 4.86
C SER A 169 21.56 -2.94 5.58
N ASN A 170 22.52 -3.44 4.82
CA ASN A 170 23.83 -3.88 5.32
C ASN A 170 25.00 -3.01 4.79
N CYS A 171 24.70 -1.82 4.26
CA CYS A 171 25.69 -0.91 3.65
C CYS A 171 26.58 -0.14 4.65
N ASN A 172 26.37 -0.33 5.95
CA ASN A 172 27.06 0.35 7.05
C ASN A 172 27.11 1.90 6.93
N GLY A 173 26.16 2.49 6.21
CA GLY A 173 25.93 3.93 6.14
C GLY A 173 24.59 4.32 6.74
N THR A 174 24.12 5.53 6.45
CA THR A 174 22.81 6.02 6.90
C THR A 174 21.82 6.01 5.74
N PRO A 175 21.09 4.90 5.52
CA PRO A 175 19.97 4.88 4.58
C PRO A 175 18.78 5.63 5.18
N THR A 176 18.03 6.36 4.36
CA THR A 176 16.81 7.06 4.79
C THR A 176 15.72 6.87 3.74
N ALA A 177 14.64 6.22 4.15
CA ALA A 177 13.39 6.06 3.41
C ALA A 177 12.25 6.49 4.33
N ALA A 178 12.02 7.80 4.46
CA ALA A 178 10.96 8.30 5.34
C ALA A 178 9.58 7.94 4.78
N ALA A 179 8.65 7.51 5.65
CA ALA A 179 7.31 7.12 5.26
C ALA A 179 6.60 8.24 4.47
N GLY A 180 6.03 7.89 3.31
CA GLY A 180 5.36 8.85 2.43
C GLY A 180 6.27 9.77 1.62
N SER A 181 7.60 9.72 1.82
CA SER A 181 8.59 10.45 1.02
C SER A 181 8.60 9.99 -0.44
N ASP A 182 8.94 10.89 -1.34
CA ASP A 182 9.28 10.59 -2.74
C ASP A 182 10.79 10.39 -2.94
N THR A 183 11.58 10.42 -1.87
CA THR A 183 13.04 10.39 -1.95
C THR A 183 13.62 9.37 -0.97
N PHE A 184 14.55 8.56 -1.47
CA PHE A 184 15.46 7.74 -0.69
C PHE A 184 16.88 8.33 -0.77
N THR A 185 17.65 8.24 0.32
CA THR A 185 19.07 8.60 0.34
C THR A 185 19.91 7.58 1.09
N LEU A 186 21.13 7.35 0.62
CA LEU A 186 22.21 6.74 1.39
C LEU A 186 23.35 7.75 1.51
N PHE A 187 23.87 7.94 2.72
CA PHE A 187 25.10 8.71 2.96
C PHE A 187 26.10 7.89 3.77
N GLY A 188 27.38 8.01 3.43
CA GLY A 188 28.49 7.47 4.22
C GLY A 188 28.60 5.94 4.22
N GLY A 189 28.04 5.24 3.23
CA GLY A 189 28.16 3.78 3.15
C GLY A 189 29.61 3.32 2.94
N PHE A 190 29.90 2.09 3.37
CA PHE A 190 31.21 1.47 3.14
C PHE A 190 31.13 -0.04 2.89
N LEU A 191 32.01 -0.52 2.02
CA LEU A 191 32.13 -1.90 1.58
C LEU A 191 33.60 -2.35 1.69
N LEU A 192 33.84 -3.45 2.40
CA LEU A 192 35.15 -4.11 2.51
C LEU A 192 35.18 -5.31 1.55
N ALA A 193 35.72 -5.14 0.35
CA ALA A 193 35.61 -6.18 -0.68
C ALA A 193 36.38 -7.48 -0.34
N PRO A 194 35.95 -8.63 -0.91
CA PRO A 194 34.76 -8.81 -1.74
C PRO A 194 33.48 -8.73 -0.89
N ALA A 195 32.59 -7.81 -1.22
CA ALA A 195 31.37 -7.57 -0.45
C ALA A 195 30.22 -7.09 -1.33
N THR A 196 29.03 -7.55 -0.97
CA THR A 196 27.76 -7.08 -1.52
C THR A 196 27.00 -6.32 -0.44
N CYS A 197 26.53 -5.13 -0.78
CA CYS A 197 25.53 -4.42 -0.01
C CYS A 197 24.17 -4.52 -0.72
N GLU A 198 23.13 -4.77 0.07
CA GLU A 198 21.75 -4.67 -0.32
C GLU A 198 21.02 -3.69 0.60
N ILE A 199 20.21 -2.83 -0.01
CA ILE A 199 19.25 -1.96 0.66
C ILE A 199 17.88 -2.29 0.09
N SER A 200 16.91 -2.56 0.94
CA SER A 200 15.53 -2.78 0.50
C SER A 200 14.52 -2.06 1.38
N PHE A 201 13.49 -1.52 0.75
CA PHE A 201 12.37 -0.85 1.42
C PHE A 201 11.11 -0.91 0.55
N ASP A 202 9.98 -0.70 1.18
CA ASP A 202 8.67 -0.85 0.59
C ASP A 202 8.19 0.49 0.00
N VAL A 203 7.61 0.41 -1.20
CA VAL A 203 7.01 1.54 -1.92
C VAL A 203 5.56 1.24 -2.30
N VAL A 204 4.78 2.29 -2.49
CA VAL A 204 3.38 2.24 -2.88
C VAL A 204 3.07 3.32 -3.91
N ALA A 205 2.18 3.02 -4.84
CA ALA A 205 1.65 3.98 -5.82
C ALA A 205 0.16 4.20 -5.63
N SER A 206 -0.29 5.45 -5.74
CA SER A 206 -1.71 5.84 -5.59
C SER A 206 -2.47 5.95 -6.92
N ALA A 207 -1.79 5.74 -8.05
CA ALA A 207 -2.41 5.72 -9.36
C ALA A 207 -1.84 4.56 -10.19
N ALA A 208 -2.62 4.11 -11.17
CA ALA A 208 -2.10 3.17 -12.16
C ALA A 208 -1.21 3.91 -13.16
N GLY A 209 -0.21 3.21 -13.65
CA GLY A 209 0.78 3.75 -14.56
C GLY A 209 2.06 2.92 -14.54
N ARG A 210 2.94 3.24 -15.49
CA ARG A 210 4.27 2.64 -15.58
C ARG A 210 5.29 3.58 -14.96
N TYR A 211 5.87 3.17 -13.83
CA TYR A 211 6.79 3.98 -13.03
C TYR A 211 8.23 3.55 -13.32
N ALA A 212 8.89 4.26 -14.24
CA ALA A 212 10.32 4.10 -14.47
C ALA A 212 11.11 4.87 -13.41
N ASN A 213 11.69 4.16 -12.45
CA ASN A 213 12.47 4.76 -11.37
C ASN A 213 13.98 4.69 -11.69
N ARG A 214 14.66 5.84 -11.55
CA ARG A 214 16.08 6.02 -11.85
C ARG A 214 16.76 6.80 -10.74
N THR A 215 17.84 6.24 -10.20
CA THR A 215 18.62 6.91 -9.16
C THR A 215 19.43 8.09 -9.69
N ASP A 216 19.90 8.93 -8.78
CA ASP A 216 21.05 9.78 -9.00
C ASP A 216 22.36 9.00 -9.12
N VAL A 217 23.40 9.68 -9.59
CA VAL A 217 24.72 9.09 -9.77
C VAL A 217 25.23 8.65 -8.40
N LEU A 218 25.64 7.39 -8.28
CA LEU A 218 26.31 6.90 -7.08
C LEU A 218 27.72 7.47 -7.03
N THR A 219 28.06 8.13 -5.93
CA THR A 219 29.39 8.67 -5.64
C THR A 219 30.08 7.89 -4.53
N ASN A 220 31.41 7.79 -4.57
CA ASN A 220 32.25 7.21 -3.53
C ASN A 220 33.66 7.85 -3.55
N ASN A 221 34.56 7.38 -2.68
CA ASN A 221 35.94 7.87 -2.59
C ASN A 221 36.81 7.66 -3.84
N LEU A 222 36.36 6.84 -4.79
CA LEU A 222 37.05 6.52 -6.04
C LEU A 222 36.40 7.17 -7.27
N GLY A 223 35.32 7.95 -7.08
CA GLY A 223 34.59 8.64 -8.14
C GLY A 223 33.12 8.22 -8.21
N THR A 224 32.61 8.03 -9.43
CA THR A 224 31.20 7.71 -9.69
C THR A 224 31.02 6.30 -10.23
N SER A 225 29.93 5.61 -9.85
CA SER A 225 29.60 4.24 -10.33
C SER A 225 28.27 4.20 -11.11
N GLY A 226 27.91 5.29 -11.77
CA GLY A 226 26.72 5.37 -12.62
C GLY A 226 25.39 5.44 -11.85
N ARG A 227 24.29 5.11 -12.53
CA ARG A 227 22.91 5.15 -12.02
C ARG A 227 22.26 3.78 -12.17
N ALA A 228 21.34 3.44 -11.27
CA ALA A 228 20.53 2.24 -11.36
C ALA A 228 19.10 2.57 -11.80
N ASN A 229 18.45 1.67 -12.54
CA ASN A 229 17.10 1.86 -13.08
C ASN A 229 16.25 0.60 -12.87
N ALA A 230 14.95 0.78 -12.61
CA ALA A 230 13.96 -0.30 -12.58
C ALA A 230 12.58 0.25 -12.97
N VAL A 231 11.69 -0.62 -13.43
CA VAL A 231 10.31 -0.25 -13.78
C VAL A 231 9.33 -1.00 -12.88
N LEU A 232 8.35 -0.28 -12.35
CA LEU A 232 7.21 -0.82 -11.63
C LEU A 232 5.94 -0.53 -12.43
N ASP A 233 5.21 -1.57 -12.84
CA ASP A 233 3.91 -1.41 -13.48
C ASP A 233 2.81 -1.47 -12.42
N VAL A 234 2.01 -0.41 -12.33
CA VAL A 234 0.90 -0.32 -11.37
C VAL A 234 -0.39 -0.36 -12.16
N VAL A 235 -1.20 -1.38 -11.92
CA VAL A 235 -2.46 -1.60 -12.63
C VAL A 235 -3.65 -1.30 -11.73
N ARG A 236 -4.78 -0.91 -12.32
CA ARG A 236 -6.07 -0.93 -11.63
C ARG A 236 -6.69 -2.29 -11.89
N SER A 237 -7.06 -2.99 -10.82
CA SER A 237 -7.70 -4.30 -10.96
C SER A 237 -9.13 -4.13 -11.45
N THR A 238 -9.47 -4.90 -12.47
CA THR A 238 -10.83 -5.05 -12.99
C THR A 238 -11.72 -5.79 -12.00
N LEU A 239 -11.14 -6.62 -11.14
CA LEU A 239 -11.83 -7.39 -10.11
C LEU A 239 -11.28 -7.04 -8.72
N LEU A 240 -12.16 -6.67 -7.81
CA LEU A 240 -11.90 -6.53 -6.39
C LEU A 240 -12.84 -7.45 -5.61
N LYS A 241 -12.41 -7.86 -4.42
CA LYS A 241 -13.23 -8.65 -3.51
C LYS A 241 -12.97 -8.25 -2.06
N ARG A 242 -13.94 -8.46 -1.18
CA ARG A 242 -13.79 -8.29 0.27
C ARG A 242 -14.79 -9.17 1.02
N PHE A 243 -14.44 -9.57 2.24
CA PHE A 243 -15.42 -10.08 3.20
C PHE A 243 -16.03 -8.92 4.00
N GLU A 244 -17.33 -8.99 4.28
CA GLU A 244 -18.04 -8.00 5.09
C GLU A 244 -17.81 -8.26 6.59
N GLY A 245 -16.58 -7.99 7.05
CA GLY A 245 -16.16 -8.11 8.44
C GLY A 245 -15.67 -9.50 8.85
N ASN A 246 -15.42 -9.65 10.15
CA ASN A 246 -15.04 -10.92 10.75
C ASN A 246 -16.26 -11.80 11.01
N VAL A 247 -16.06 -13.11 11.08
CA VAL A 247 -17.13 -14.10 11.23
C VAL A 247 -16.81 -15.12 12.31
N ARG A 248 -17.84 -15.67 12.94
CA ARG A 248 -17.70 -16.80 13.88
C ARG A 248 -17.80 -18.14 13.14
N PRO A 249 -17.17 -19.21 13.65
CA PRO A 249 -17.40 -20.55 13.13
C PRO A 249 -18.91 -20.89 13.13
N GLY A 250 -19.41 -21.40 12.00
CA GLY A 250 -20.81 -21.79 11.84
C GLY A 250 -21.75 -20.66 11.41
N ASP A 251 -21.31 -19.40 11.41
CA ASP A 251 -22.10 -18.29 10.88
C ASP A 251 -21.85 -18.11 9.37
N ILE A 252 -22.67 -17.28 8.72
CA ILE A 252 -22.54 -16.88 7.31
C ILE A 252 -21.85 -15.51 7.25
N VAL A 253 -20.93 -15.33 6.30
CA VAL A 253 -20.31 -14.04 5.97
C VAL A 253 -20.52 -13.72 4.50
N ASP A 254 -20.75 -12.45 4.19
CA ASP A 254 -20.88 -11.99 2.82
C ASP A 254 -19.50 -11.77 2.18
N LEU A 255 -19.29 -12.39 1.02
CA LEU A 255 -18.16 -12.14 0.13
C LEU A 255 -18.63 -11.24 -1.02
N THR A 256 -18.22 -9.99 -1.01
CA THR A 256 -18.59 -8.99 -2.01
C THR A 256 -17.55 -8.93 -3.11
N PHE A 257 -17.98 -8.99 -4.37
CA PHE A 257 -17.17 -8.78 -5.57
C PHE A 257 -17.55 -7.46 -6.23
N GLU A 258 -16.55 -6.68 -6.62
CA GLU A 258 -16.71 -5.46 -7.41
C GLU A 258 -15.90 -5.59 -8.70
N LEU A 259 -16.59 -5.47 -9.84
CA LEU A 259 -15.96 -5.46 -11.15
C LEU A 259 -16.06 -4.07 -11.75
N ARG A 260 -14.98 -3.61 -12.40
CA ARG A 260 -14.94 -2.29 -13.01
C ARG A 260 -14.21 -2.29 -14.34
N ASN A 261 -14.89 -1.77 -15.37
CA ASN A 261 -14.28 -1.46 -16.65
C ASN A 261 -13.67 -0.06 -16.59
N TYR A 262 -12.35 0.04 -16.78
CA TYR A 262 -11.65 1.32 -16.82
C TYR A 262 -11.50 1.88 -18.23
N ASP A 263 -11.81 1.09 -19.26
CA ASP A 263 -11.86 1.56 -20.63
C ASP A 263 -13.02 2.54 -20.80
N ARG A 264 -12.80 3.62 -21.55
CA ARG A 264 -13.78 4.69 -21.75
C ARG A 264 -14.55 4.55 -23.06
N ALA A 265 -14.04 3.75 -23.99
CA ALA A 265 -14.60 3.57 -25.31
C ALA A 265 -15.27 2.19 -25.45
N ASP A 266 -14.64 1.15 -24.91
CA ASP A 266 -15.00 -0.23 -25.19
C ASP A 266 -15.60 -0.95 -23.98
N ALA A 267 -16.59 -1.81 -24.26
CA ALA A 267 -17.19 -2.66 -23.25
C ALA A 267 -16.30 -3.88 -22.97
N LEU A 268 -16.32 -4.34 -21.71
CA LEU A 268 -15.83 -5.65 -21.34
C LEU A 268 -16.99 -6.65 -21.42
N THR A 269 -16.79 -7.76 -22.11
CA THR A 269 -17.80 -8.82 -22.28
C THR A 269 -17.20 -10.19 -21.99
N ASN A 270 -18.06 -11.19 -21.77
CA ASN A 270 -17.66 -12.57 -21.44
C ASN A 270 -16.68 -12.66 -20.27
N LEU A 271 -16.82 -11.77 -19.29
CA LEU A 271 -15.99 -11.79 -18.09
C LEU A 271 -16.23 -13.08 -17.32
N SER A 272 -15.14 -13.72 -16.91
CA SER A 272 -15.15 -14.96 -16.14
C SER A 272 -13.97 -15.05 -15.19
N PHE A 273 -14.23 -15.58 -13.99
CA PHE A 273 -13.22 -15.96 -13.01
C PHE A 273 -13.78 -17.08 -12.12
N THR A 274 -12.90 -17.79 -11.43
CA THR A 274 -13.28 -18.73 -10.38
C THR A 274 -12.75 -18.32 -9.01
N ASP A 275 -13.36 -18.83 -7.95
CA ASP A 275 -12.94 -18.61 -6.57
C ASP A 275 -13.05 -19.90 -5.76
N ASP A 276 -11.93 -20.45 -5.33
CA ASP A 276 -11.88 -21.71 -4.58
C ASP A 276 -11.95 -21.45 -3.07
N LEU A 277 -13.14 -21.58 -2.50
CA LEU A 277 -13.39 -21.44 -1.07
C LEU A 277 -12.73 -22.56 -0.27
N SER A 278 -12.58 -23.75 -0.85
CA SER A 278 -11.96 -24.90 -0.18
C SER A 278 -10.44 -24.74 -0.06
N ALA A 279 -9.81 -24.06 -1.01
CA ALA A 279 -8.41 -23.65 -0.92
C ALA A 279 -8.17 -22.56 0.14
N MET A 280 -9.15 -21.67 0.38
CA MET A 280 -9.12 -20.72 1.49
C MET A 280 -9.31 -21.41 2.85
N LEU A 281 -10.44 -22.10 3.01
CA LEU A 281 -10.87 -22.71 4.26
C LEU A 281 -11.66 -23.98 3.96
N ALA A 282 -11.08 -25.13 4.33
CA ALA A 282 -11.74 -26.42 4.13
C ALA A 282 -13.11 -26.46 4.82
N GLY A 283 -14.16 -26.77 4.06
CA GLY A 283 -15.55 -26.84 4.53
C GLY A 283 -16.35 -25.54 4.40
N ALA A 284 -15.74 -24.43 3.95
CA ALA A 284 -16.49 -23.24 3.55
C ALA A 284 -17.27 -23.50 2.26
N VAL A 285 -18.54 -23.09 2.22
CA VAL A 285 -19.43 -23.26 1.07
C VAL A 285 -20.25 -22.01 0.81
N ALA A 286 -20.47 -21.66 -0.45
CA ALA A 286 -21.45 -20.65 -0.80
C ALA A 286 -22.87 -21.18 -0.64
N VAL A 287 -23.77 -20.30 -0.22
CA VAL A 287 -25.22 -20.52 -0.14
C VAL A 287 -25.94 -19.51 -1.04
N GLY A 288 -27.18 -19.81 -1.44
CA GLY A 288 -27.97 -18.88 -2.26
C GLY A 288 -27.51 -18.71 -3.72
N LEU A 289 -26.69 -19.63 -4.23
CA LEU A 289 -26.30 -19.72 -5.64
C LEU A 289 -27.14 -20.77 -6.40
N PRO A 290 -27.33 -20.65 -7.73
CA PRO A 290 -26.79 -19.60 -8.61
C PRO A 290 -27.54 -18.27 -8.51
N GLN A 291 -26.85 -17.17 -8.76
CA GLN A 291 -27.45 -15.84 -8.98
C GLN A 291 -27.25 -15.45 -10.45
N SER A 292 -28.33 -14.97 -11.09
CA SER A 292 -28.33 -14.57 -12.50
C SER A 292 -28.29 -13.06 -12.66
N ASP A 293 -27.79 -12.61 -13.80
CA ASP A 293 -27.67 -11.21 -14.22
C ASP A 293 -26.87 -10.31 -13.26
N VAL A 294 -25.98 -10.90 -12.45
CA VAL A 294 -25.24 -10.19 -11.39
C VAL A 294 -24.35 -9.07 -11.92
N CYS A 295 -23.76 -9.24 -13.10
CA CYS A 295 -22.96 -8.26 -13.81
C CYS A 295 -23.38 -8.15 -15.27
N GLY A 296 -24.62 -7.71 -15.50
CA GLY A 296 -25.19 -7.56 -16.83
C GLY A 296 -26.01 -8.77 -17.28
N ALA A 297 -26.90 -8.55 -18.25
CA ALA A 297 -27.81 -9.58 -18.75
C ALA A 297 -27.05 -10.79 -19.31
N GLY A 298 -27.42 -11.98 -18.88
CA GLY A 298 -26.81 -13.26 -19.25
C GLY A 298 -25.60 -13.66 -18.39
N SER A 299 -25.17 -12.82 -17.44
CA SER A 299 -24.12 -13.20 -16.50
C SER A 299 -24.67 -14.13 -15.41
N GLN A 300 -23.83 -15.00 -14.86
CA GLN A 300 -24.22 -15.88 -13.76
C GLN A 300 -23.02 -16.20 -12.87
N ILE A 301 -23.21 -16.09 -11.56
CA ILE A 301 -22.32 -16.66 -10.55
C ILE A 301 -22.96 -17.94 -10.01
N SER A 302 -22.20 -19.02 -10.01
CA SER A 302 -22.66 -20.36 -9.63
C SER A 302 -21.58 -21.14 -8.90
N GLY A 303 -21.94 -22.32 -8.36
CA GLY A 303 -21.02 -23.19 -7.63
C GLY A 303 -21.32 -23.27 -6.14
N THR A 304 -20.51 -24.06 -5.42
CA THR A 304 -20.63 -24.24 -3.96
C THR A 304 -19.30 -24.00 -3.27
N THR A 305 -18.30 -24.86 -3.50
CA THR A 305 -16.92 -24.67 -3.00
C THR A 305 -16.03 -23.97 -4.01
N LEU A 306 -16.25 -24.21 -5.30
CA LEU A 306 -15.63 -23.48 -6.40
C LEU A 306 -16.69 -22.57 -7.01
N LEU A 307 -16.59 -21.27 -6.76
CA LEU A 307 -17.45 -20.27 -7.38
C LEU A 307 -16.96 -20.02 -8.79
N SER A 308 -17.88 -19.81 -9.73
CA SER A 308 -17.58 -19.52 -11.13
C SER A 308 -18.52 -18.44 -11.64
N LEU A 309 -17.96 -17.26 -11.93
CA LEU A 309 -18.65 -16.23 -12.68
C LEU A 309 -18.44 -16.50 -14.16
N THR A 310 -19.52 -16.44 -14.94
CA THR A 310 -19.48 -16.50 -16.40
C THR A 310 -20.38 -15.43 -17.01
N GLY A 311 -20.07 -15.01 -18.24
CA GLY A 311 -20.92 -14.11 -19.02
C GLY A 311 -21.00 -12.67 -18.50
N GLY A 312 -20.10 -12.26 -17.60
CA GLY A 312 -20.11 -10.90 -17.07
C GLY A 312 -19.90 -9.87 -18.19
N SER A 313 -20.63 -8.76 -18.15
CA SER A 313 -20.50 -7.66 -19.10
C SER A 313 -20.61 -6.31 -18.40
N LEU A 314 -19.64 -5.44 -18.71
CA LEU A 314 -19.60 -4.08 -18.21
C LEU A 314 -19.52 -3.11 -19.40
N PRO A 315 -20.39 -2.08 -19.45
CA PRO A 315 -20.27 -1.03 -20.45
C PRO A 315 -18.96 -0.24 -20.26
N PRO A 316 -18.57 0.61 -21.22
CA PRO A 316 -17.43 1.50 -21.06
C PRO A 316 -17.57 2.33 -19.77
N SER A 317 -16.51 2.38 -18.96
CA SER A 317 -16.47 3.01 -17.64
C SER A 317 -17.49 2.48 -16.62
N GLY A 318 -18.14 1.34 -16.94
CA GLY A 318 -19.14 0.71 -16.10
C GLY A 318 -18.55 -0.07 -14.93
N SER A 319 -19.38 -0.33 -13.94
CA SER A 319 -19.05 -1.16 -12.79
C SER A 319 -20.22 -2.06 -12.40
N CYS A 320 -19.91 -3.13 -11.69
CA CYS A 320 -20.86 -4.08 -11.13
C CYS A 320 -20.43 -4.44 -9.71
N THR A 321 -21.39 -4.64 -8.81
CA THR A 321 -21.13 -5.16 -7.47
C THR A 321 -22.18 -6.20 -7.12
N PHE A 322 -21.75 -7.36 -6.62
CA PHE A 322 -22.64 -8.41 -6.14
C PHE A 322 -22.02 -9.15 -4.95
N THR A 323 -22.84 -9.88 -4.21
CA THR A 323 -22.44 -10.52 -2.95
C THR A 323 -22.84 -12.00 -2.95
N VAL A 324 -21.92 -12.85 -2.50
CA VAL A 324 -22.14 -14.27 -2.30
C VAL A 324 -22.05 -14.60 -0.81
N PRO A 325 -23.13 -15.08 -0.17
CA PRO A 325 -23.07 -15.48 1.23
C PRO A 325 -22.32 -16.81 1.38
N ILE A 326 -21.35 -16.83 2.27
CA ILE A 326 -20.44 -17.95 2.52
C ILE A 326 -20.70 -18.52 3.92
N GLN A 327 -21.16 -19.75 3.98
CA GLN A 327 -21.30 -20.51 5.21
C GLN A 327 -19.93 -20.99 5.70
N ILE A 328 -19.53 -20.56 6.89
CA ILE A 328 -18.29 -20.97 7.53
C ILE A 328 -18.51 -22.27 8.33
N PRO A 329 -17.59 -23.24 8.26
CA PRO A 329 -17.74 -24.48 9.01
C PRO A 329 -17.71 -24.22 10.52
N ALA A 330 -18.57 -24.91 11.28
CA ALA A 330 -18.67 -24.76 12.74
C ALA A 330 -17.38 -25.10 13.50
N GLY A 331 -16.49 -25.89 12.88
CA GLY A 331 -15.18 -26.25 13.43
C GLY A 331 -14.02 -25.39 12.92
N ALA A 332 -14.28 -24.26 12.26
CA ALA A 332 -13.21 -23.36 11.80
C ALA A 332 -12.39 -22.86 13.01
N ALA A 333 -11.07 -22.95 12.91
CA ALA A 333 -10.18 -22.35 13.90
C ALA A 333 -10.19 -20.82 13.77
N PRO A 334 -9.97 -20.06 14.86
CA PRO A 334 -9.75 -18.63 14.74
C PRO A 334 -8.45 -18.34 13.98
N GLY A 335 -8.46 -17.33 13.11
CA GLY A 335 -7.31 -16.98 12.26
C GLY A 335 -7.69 -16.08 11.08
N SER A 336 -6.70 -15.70 10.29
CA SER A 336 -6.90 -15.03 9.00
C SER A 336 -6.70 -16.04 7.86
N TYR A 337 -7.62 -16.03 6.91
CA TYR A 337 -7.64 -16.94 5.77
C TYR A 337 -7.65 -16.14 4.47
N ALA A 338 -6.55 -16.22 3.70
CA ALA A 338 -6.46 -15.55 2.41
C ALA A 338 -7.25 -16.31 1.35
N ASN A 339 -8.09 -15.58 0.60
CA ASN A 339 -8.93 -16.11 -0.47
C ASN A 339 -8.63 -15.39 -1.77
N THR A 340 -8.14 -16.13 -2.76
CA THR A 340 -7.67 -15.58 -4.02
C THR A 340 -8.44 -16.22 -5.18
N THR A 341 -8.96 -15.40 -6.08
CA THR A 341 -9.63 -15.87 -7.30
C THR A 341 -8.61 -16.41 -8.31
N SER A 342 -9.09 -16.99 -9.41
CA SER A 342 -8.29 -17.06 -10.64
C SER A 342 -8.02 -15.65 -11.19
N THR A 343 -7.17 -15.55 -12.21
CA THR A 343 -7.16 -14.36 -13.08
C THR A 343 -8.55 -14.15 -13.67
N ILE A 344 -8.99 -12.91 -13.77
CA ILE A 344 -10.22 -12.57 -14.49
C ILE A 344 -9.90 -12.49 -15.98
N THR A 345 -10.75 -13.11 -16.80
CA THR A 345 -10.59 -13.16 -18.26
C THR A 345 -11.86 -12.66 -18.93
N GLY A 346 -11.79 -12.24 -20.19
CA GLY A 346 -12.93 -11.83 -20.98
C GLY A 346 -12.53 -11.29 -22.34
N LEU A 347 -13.33 -10.37 -22.87
CA LEU A 347 -13.08 -9.69 -24.14
C LEU A 347 -13.19 -8.17 -23.99
N LEU A 348 -12.22 -7.43 -24.50
CA LEU A 348 -12.24 -5.97 -24.68
C LEU A 348 -12.27 -5.68 -26.18
N SER A 349 -13.35 -5.08 -26.69
CA SER A 349 -13.56 -4.89 -28.13
C SER A 349 -13.30 -6.17 -28.96
N ALA A 350 -13.81 -7.32 -28.46
CA ALA A 350 -13.61 -8.65 -29.03
C ALA A 350 -12.17 -9.20 -29.05
N ALA A 351 -11.19 -8.48 -28.49
CA ALA A 351 -9.86 -9.01 -28.25
C ALA A 351 -9.77 -9.70 -26.87
N PRO A 352 -8.96 -10.77 -26.72
CA PRO A 352 -8.74 -11.41 -25.43
C PRO A 352 -8.26 -10.40 -24.38
N PHE A 353 -8.96 -10.39 -23.25
CA PHE A 353 -8.64 -9.59 -22.08
C PHE A 353 -8.33 -10.52 -20.92
N ALA A 354 -7.29 -10.20 -20.15
CA ALA A 354 -6.97 -10.87 -18.90
C ALA A 354 -6.39 -9.85 -17.91
N ASP A 355 -6.73 -10.01 -16.65
CA ASP A 355 -6.21 -9.21 -15.55
C ASP A 355 -5.88 -10.12 -14.35
N VAL A 356 -5.15 -9.57 -13.40
CA VAL A 356 -4.67 -10.32 -12.22
C VAL A 356 -5.82 -10.85 -11.36
N ALA A 357 -5.53 -11.86 -10.55
CA ALA A 357 -6.46 -12.35 -9.54
C ALA A 357 -6.74 -11.29 -8.46
N ALA A 358 -7.92 -11.39 -7.83
CA ALA A 358 -8.27 -10.60 -6.66
C ALA A 358 -8.08 -11.43 -5.38
N SER A 359 -7.60 -10.80 -4.32
CA SER A 359 -7.40 -11.42 -3.00
C SER A 359 -8.12 -10.63 -1.90
N ALA A 360 -8.66 -11.34 -0.92
CA ALA A 360 -9.15 -10.78 0.35
C ALA A 360 -8.83 -11.72 1.51
N GLU A 361 -8.81 -11.20 2.72
CA GLU A 361 -8.64 -11.98 3.95
C GLU A 361 -9.97 -12.13 4.70
N LEU A 362 -10.30 -13.36 5.09
CA LEU A 362 -11.37 -13.68 6.01
C LEU A 362 -10.82 -13.81 7.42
N GLY A 363 -11.30 -12.96 8.34
CA GLY A 363 -11.04 -13.13 9.77
C GLY A 363 -12.07 -14.04 10.43
N VAL A 364 -11.65 -15.22 10.90
CA VAL A 364 -12.46 -16.07 11.77
C VAL A 364 -12.11 -15.76 13.23
N VAL A 365 -13.11 -15.38 14.01
CA VAL A 365 -12.94 -14.97 15.42
C VAL A 365 -13.94 -15.67 16.32
N LEU A 366 -13.53 -15.95 17.57
CA LEU A 366 -14.41 -16.51 18.60
C LEU A 366 -15.08 -15.42 19.45
N ALA A 367 -15.57 -14.36 18.80
CA ALA A 367 -16.22 -13.26 19.51
C ALA A 367 -17.51 -13.71 20.22
N PRO A 368 -17.88 -13.10 21.38
CA PRO A 368 -19.11 -13.46 22.07
C PRO A 368 -20.35 -13.39 21.19
N ARG A 369 -21.33 -14.26 21.44
CA ARG A 369 -22.65 -14.19 20.83
C ARG A 369 -23.55 -13.32 21.70
N LEU A 370 -24.15 -12.29 21.10
CA LEU A 370 -25.20 -11.50 21.71
C LEU A 370 -26.54 -11.92 21.09
N THR A 371 -27.53 -12.19 21.92
CA THR A 371 -28.93 -12.34 21.49
C THR A 371 -29.81 -11.33 22.22
N LYS A 372 -30.89 -10.94 21.55
CA LYS A 372 -31.86 -9.96 22.04
C LYS A 372 -33.26 -10.51 21.83
N VAL A 373 -34.10 -10.44 22.85
CA VAL A 373 -35.50 -10.87 22.82
C VAL A 373 -36.36 -9.80 23.48
N ILE A 374 -37.55 -9.57 22.94
CA ILE A 374 -38.51 -8.60 23.49
C ILE A 374 -39.71 -9.35 24.01
N ASN A 375 -40.05 -9.11 25.27
CA ASN A 375 -41.10 -9.79 26.00
C ASN A 375 -42.05 -8.79 26.67
N PRO A 376 -43.33 -8.72 26.27
CA PRO A 376 -43.92 -9.41 25.12
C PRO A 376 -43.45 -8.80 23.77
N SER A 377 -43.33 -9.62 22.72
CA SER A 377 -42.97 -9.17 21.36
C SER A 377 -44.11 -8.43 20.63
N THR A 378 -45.31 -8.42 21.24
CA THR A 378 -46.46 -7.64 20.80
C THR A 378 -46.96 -6.79 21.97
N ALA A 379 -47.23 -5.51 21.72
CA ALA A 379 -47.61 -4.58 22.77
C ALA A 379 -48.60 -3.52 22.32
N ARG A 380 -49.30 -2.94 23.29
CA ARG A 380 -50.14 -1.76 23.12
C ARG A 380 -49.39 -0.50 23.57
N PRO A 381 -49.71 0.69 23.00
CA PRO A 381 -49.21 1.95 23.52
C PRO A 381 -49.46 2.08 25.03
N GLY A 382 -48.44 2.50 25.79
CA GLY A 382 -48.48 2.62 27.25
C GLY A 382 -48.14 1.35 28.04
N GLN A 383 -47.92 0.20 27.41
CA GLN A 383 -47.40 -1.00 28.11
C GLN A 383 -45.89 -0.89 28.39
N SER A 384 -45.39 -1.64 29.37
CA SER A 384 -43.96 -1.82 29.60
C SER A 384 -43.49 -3.16 29.01
N LEU A 385 -42.29 -3.16 28.43
CA LEU A 385 -41.63 -4.32 27.83
C LEU A 385 -40.37 -4.68 28.60
N SER A 386 -40.06 -5.97 28.66
CA SER A 386 -38.73 -6.47 29.00
C SER A 386 -37.94 -6.69 27.71
N VAL A 387 -36.77 -6.08 27.61
CA VAL A 387 -35.79 -6.37 26.58
C VAL A 387 -34.70 -7.23 27.21
N ASP A 388 -34.67 -8.50 26.85
CA ASP A 388 -33.79 -9.52 27.42
C ASP A 388 -32.58 -9.70 26.49
N PHE A 389 -31.39 -9.50 27.04
CA PHE A 389 -30.11 -9.72 26.37
C PHE A 389 -29.45 -10.97 26.93
N THR A 390 -28.86 -11.79 26.06
CA THR A 390 -27.99 -12.90 26.48
C THR A 390 -26.64 -12.79 25.79
N LEU A 391 -25.58 -12.75 26.58
CA LEU A 391 -24.19 -12.81 26.16
C LEU A 391 -23.68 -14.23 26.39
N THR A 392 -23.10 -14.85 25.37
CA THR A 392 -22.47 -16.18 25.47
C THR A 392 -21.05 -16.10 24.94
N ASN A 393 -20.07 -16.50 25.74
CA ASN A 393 -18.71 -16.70 25.28
C ASN A 393 -18.64 -18.04 24.56
N VAL A 394 -18.44 -17.99 23.25
CA VAL A 394 -18.34 -19.18 22.40
C VAL A 394 -16.95 -19.82 22.45
N ASP A 395 -15.94 -19.10 22.95
CA ASP A 395 -14.63 -19.67 23.21
C ASP A 395 -14.69 -20.50 24.50
N THR A 396 -14.52 -21.82 24.36
CA THR A 396 -14.51 -22.76 25.49
C THR A 396 -13.16 -22.90 26.17
N ALA A 397 -12.11 -22.29 25.62
CA ALA A 397 -10.75 -22.32 26.16
C ALA A 397 -10.38 -21.03 26.91
N ASN A 398 -10.82 -19.86 26.40
CA ASN A 398 -10.42 -18.57 26.93
C ASN A 398 -11.60 -17.78 27.51
N ALA A 399 -11.35 -17.00 28.57
CA ALA A 399 -12.34 -16.06 29.08
C ALA A 399 -12.49 -14.87 28.13
N ALA A 400 -13.72 -14.37 27.98
CA ALA A 400 -14.01 -13.14 27.26
C ALA A 400 -14.17 -12.01 28.29
N THR A 401 -13.34 -10.98 28.18
CA THR A 401 -13.31 -9.84 29.10
C THR A 401 -13.58 -8.54 28.36
N GLN A 402 -13.86 -7.45 29.09
CA GLN A 402 -14.17 -6.14 28.49
C GLN A 402 -15.27 -6.19 27.43
N ILE A 403 -16.24 -7.10 27.61
CA ILE A 403 -17.35 -7.24 26.68
C ILE A 403 -18.18 -5.95 26.73
N GLY A 404 -18.50 -5.42 25.55
CA GLY A 404 -19.29 -4.20 25.43
C GLY A 404 -20.08 -4.11 24.14
N PHE A 405 -21.19 -3.38 24.20
CA PHE A 405 -22.03 -3.03 23.05
C PHE A 405 -22.93 -1.84 23.40
N THR A 406 -23.58 -1.28 22.38
CA THR A 406 -24.58 -0.22 22.52
C THR A 406 -25.89 -0.62 21.85
N ASP A 407 -26.99 -0.04 22.32
CA ASP A 407 -28.32 -0.19 21.74
C ASP A 407 -28.99 1.19 21.72
N ALA A 408 -29.20 1.73 20.52
CA ALA A 408 -29.82 3.04 20.31
C ALA A 408 -31.35 2.90 20.37
N VAL A 409 -31.87 2.92 21.60
CA VAL A 409 -33.27 2.67 21.92
C VAL A 409 -34.21 3.65 21.20
N ASP A 410 -33.84 4.93 21.10
CA ASP A 410 -34.69 5.94 20.44
C ASP A 410 -34.76 5.80 18.91
N ARG A 411 -33.82 5.09 18.28
CA ARG A 411 -33.97 4.73 16.85
C ARG A 411 -35.10 3.76 16.62
N TRP A 412 -35.51 3.06 17.67
CA TRP A 412 -36.61 2.13 17.61
C TRP A 412 -37.94 2.88 17.64
N PHE A 413 -38.13 3.70 18.66
CA PHE A 413 -39.21 4.67 18.78
C PHE A 413 -38.87 5.69 19.87
N PRO A 414 -39.37 6.94 19.77
CA PRO A 414 -39.09 7.97 20.75
C PRO A 414 -39.70 7.60 22.11
N THR A 415 -38.88 7.32 23.12
CA THR A 415 -39.32 7.02 24.48
C THR A 415 -38.82 8.07 25.48
N ASN A 416 -39.46 8.17 26.64
CA ASN A 416 -39.06 9.10 27.70
C ASN A 416 -37.94 8.55 28.60
N GLY A 417 -37.38 7.37 28.27
CA GLY A 417 -36.30 6.73 29.01
C GLY A 417 -36.51 5.24 29.25
N LEU A 418 -35.48 4.58 29.79
CA LEU A 418 -35.57 3.22 30.32
C LEU A 418 -36.18 3.28 31.73
N SER A 419 -37.15 2.41 32.04
CA SER A 419 -37.76 2.35 33.37
C SER A 419 -36.93 1.53 34.37
N ALA A 420 -36.08 0.63 33.88
CA ALA A 420 -35.06 -0.05 34.70
C ALA A 420 -33.89 -0.54 33.85
N VAL A 421 -32.68 -0.42 34.39
CA VAL A 421 -31.45 -1.06 33.89
C VAL A 421 -30.87 -2.00 34.96
N PRO A 422 -30.09 -3.03 34.58
CA PRO A 422 -29.41 -3.90 35.54
C PRO A 422 -28.54 -3.12 36.52
N ALA A 423 -28.52 -3.55 37.79
CA ALA A 423 -27.59 -3.00 38.77
C ALA A 423 -26.13 -3.30 38.36
N PRO A 424 -25.16 -2.42 38.68
CA PRO A 424 -23.75 -2.67 38.40
C PRO A 424 -23.28 -4.02 38.95
N GLY A 425 -22.40 -4.71 38.20
CA GLY A 425 -21.85 -6.01 38.59
C GLY A 425 -22.52 -7.22 37.93
N PHE A 426 -23.57 -7.04 37.12
CA PHE A 426 -24.09 -8.11 36.25
C PHE A 426 -23.01 -8.59 35.28
N CYS A 427 -23.10 -9.84 34.81
CA CYS A 427 -22.08 -10.47 33.95
C CYS A 427 -20.63 -10.25 34.44
N ASN A 428 -20.39 -10.48 35.74
CA ASN A 428 -19.09 -10.40 36.40
C ASN A 428 -18.36 -9.04 36.26
N GLY A 429 -19.04 -7.95 36.63
CA GLY A 429 -18.42 -6.62 36.70
C GLY A 429 -18.87 -5.64 35.60
N ALA A 430 -19.89 -6.00 34.83
CA ALA A 430 -20.44 -5.12 33.81
C ALA A 430 -21.17 -3.92 34.42
N ILE A 431 -21.17 -2.83 33.66
CA ILE A 431 -21.98 -1.64 33.93
C ILE A 431 -22.89 -1.42 32.72
N ALA A 432 -24.17 -1.19 32.99
CA ALA A 432 -25.17 -0.76 32.02
C ALA A 432 -25.50 0.70 32.34
N THR A 433 -25.18 1.60 31.43
CA THR A 433 -25.57 3.01 31.52
C THR A 433 -26.57 3.34 30.42
N SER A 434 -27.39 4.35 30.67
CA SER A 434 -28.15 4.98 29.61
C SER A 434 -27.89 6.48 29.62
N PHE A 435 -27.81 7.07 28.44
CA PHE A 435 -27.61 8.50 28.27
C PHE A 435 -28.54 9.03 27.19
N LEU A 436 -28.97 10.28 27.39
CA LEU A 436 -29.65 11.09 26.40
C LEU A 436 -28.63 12.09 25.88
N SER A 437 -27.97 11.79 24.76
CA SER A 437 -27.06 12.75 24.10
C SER A 437 -27.67 13.15 22.77
N ALA A 438 -27.69 14.46 22.48
CA ALA A 438 -28.26 15.01 21.23
C ALA A 438 -29.71 14.57 20.90
N GLY A 439 -30.50 14.14 21.89
CA GLY A 439 -31.87 13.65 21.70
C GLY A 439 -32.00 12.16 21.40
N GLU A 440 -30.94 11.36 21.57
CA GLU A 440 -30.93 9.90 21.38
C GLU A 440 -30.65 9.18 22.71
N LEU A 441 -31.56 8.29 23.11
CA LEU A 441 -31.42 7.35 24.22
C LEU A 441 -30.62 6.14 23.77
N ILE A 442 -29.45 5.96 24.37
CA ILE A 442 -28.57 4.82 24.10
C ILE A 442 -28.34 4.05 25.39
N LEU A 443 -28.62 2.75 25.36
CA LEU A 443 -28.14 1.79 26.36
C LEU A 443 -26.72 1.39 25.99
N GLN A 444 -25.80 1.49 26.94
CA GLN A 444 -24.41 1.08 26.76
C GLN A 444 -24.02 0.07 27.84
N VAL A 445 -23.47 -1.06 27.40
CA VAL A 445 -22.90 -2.10 28.25
C VAL A 445 -21.38 -2.07 28.10
N ILE A 446 -20.66 -2.01 29.22
CA ILE A 446 -19.20 -1.98 29.24
C ILE A 446 -18.70 -2.91 30.34
N GLY A 447 -17.59 -3.60 30.05
CA GLY A 447 -16.82 -4.30 31.08
C GLY A 447 -17.40 -5.65 31.49
N ALA A 448 -18.36 -6.20 30.75
CA ALA A 448 -18.84 -7.55 31.00
C ALA A 448 -17.72 -8.58 30.83
N SER A 449 -17.78 -9.66 31.61
CA SER A 449 -16.79 -10.74 31.59
C SER A 449 -17.47 -12.09 31.72
N LEU A 450 -17.09 -13.01 30.84
CA LEU A 450 -17.61 -14.37 30.80
C LEU A 450 -16.45 -15.37 30.89
N PRO A 451 -16.56 -16.41 31.74
CA PRO A 451 -15.59 -17.49 31.73
C PRO A 451 -15.62 -18.25 30.39
N PRO A 452 -14.65 -19.14 30.12
CA PRO A 452 -14.68 -19.98 28.93
C PRO A 452 -16.02 -20.75 28.82
N GLY A 453 -16.69 -20.66 27.67
CA GLY A 453 -18.01 -21.27 27.43
C GLY A 453 -19.16 -20.68 28.26
N GLY A 454 -18.91 -19.63 29.03
CA GLY A 454 -19.88 -19.05 29.96
C GLY A 454 -20.99 -18.25 29.26
N SER A 455 -22.12 -18.08 29.95
CA SER A 455 -23.24 -17.25 29.47
C SER A 455 -23.78 -16.37 30.59
N CYS A 456 -24.33 -15.21 30.24
CA CYS A 456 -24.98 -14.28 31.14
C CYS A 456 -26.18 -13.64 30.46
N SER A 457 -27.30 -13.55 31.18
CA SER A 457 -28.50 -12.86 30.69
C SER A 457 -28.89 -11.73 31.64
N PHE A 458 -29.41 -10.64 31.07
CA PHE A 458 -29.94 -9.51 31.82
C PHE A 458 -31.06 -8.84 31.04
N SER A 459 -31.88 -8.06 31.74
CA SER A 459 -33.07 -7.44 31.17
C SER A 459 -33.10 -5.94 31.43
N VAL A 460 -33.65 -5.21 30.49
CA VAL A 460 -33.93 -3.78 30.58
C VAL A 460 -35.43 -3.56 30.42
N GLN A 461 -36.03 -2.70 31.24
CA GLN A 461 -37.45 -2.38 31.13
C GLN A 461 -37.64 -1.10 30.32
N LEU A 462 -38.54 -1.15 29.34
CA LEU A 462 -38.80 -0.07 28.39
C LEU A 462 -40.31 0.22 28.31
N PRO A 463 -40.77 1.43 28.66
CA PRO A 463 -42.15 1.83 28.41
C PRO A 463 -42.38 2.13 26.93
N VAL A 464 -43.48 1.61 26.39
CA VAL A 464 -44.00 1.94 25.06
C VAL A 464 -44.75 3.29 25.16
N PRO A 465 -44.41 4.30 24.34
CA PRO A 465 -45.12 5.58 24.33
C PRO A 465 -46.61 5.40 24.06
N THR A 466 -47.45 6.18 24.76
CA THR A 466 -48.92 6.13 24.58
C THR A 466 -49.36 6.65 23.21
N THR A 467 -48.51 7.39 22.51
CA THR A 467 -48.74 7.94 21.17
C THR A 467 -48.09 7.13 20.06
N LEU A 468 -47.45 6.00 20.38
CA LEU A 468 -46.71 5.22 19.38
C LEU A 468 -47.69 4.59 18.36
N PRO A 469 -47.57 4.89 17.05
CA PRO A 469 -48.46 4.32 16.06
C PRO A 469 -48.35 2.79 15.97
N PRO A 470 -49.41 2.08 15.55
CA PRO A 470 -49.32 0.66 15.22
C PRO A 470 -48.30 0.42 14.10
N GLY A 471 -47.52 -0.66 14.22
CA GLY A 471 -46.47 -0.98 13.27
C GLY A 471 -45.49 -2.02 13.80
N VAL A 472 -44.59 -2.46 12.92
CA VAL A 472 -43.44 -3.29 13.31
C VAL A 472 -42.24 -2.37 13.44
N TYR A 473 -41.61 -2.42 14.60
CA TYR A 473 -40.41 -1.67 14.90
C TYR A 473 -39.28 -2.68 15.09
N THR A 474 -38.18 -2.54 14.37
CA THR A 474 -36.98 -3.37 14.52
C THR A 474 -35.92 -2.59 15.28
N ASN A 475 -35.35 -3.20 16.33
CA ASN A 475 -34.19 -2.64 17.02
C ASN A 475 -32.96 -3.50 16.76
N ARG A 476 -31.83 -2.83 16.54
CA ARG A 476 -30.52 -3.44 16.36
C ARG A 476 -29.52 -2.85 17.35
N THR A 477 -28.74 -3.71 17.98
CA THR A 477 -27.56 -3.28 18.75
C THR A 477 -26.40 -2.94 17.82
N SER A 478 -25.37 -2.26 18.33
CA SER A 478 -24.05 -2.31 17.71
C SER A 478 -23.49 -3.73 17.74
N ASN A 479 -22.38 -3.92 17.03
CA ASN A 479 -21.54 -5.11 17.20
C ASN A 479 -21.08 -5.24 18.66
N VAL A 480 -20.83 -6.48 19.08
CA VAL A 480 -20.32 -6.83 20.40
C VAL A 480 -18.80 -6.92 20.33
N THR A 481 -18.12 -6.13 21.15
CA THR A 481 -16.66 -6.13 21.27
C THR A 481 -16.23 -6.88 22.51
N ALA A 482 -15.08 -7.54 22.49
CA ALA A 482 -14.48 -8.18 23.67
C ALA A 482 -12.95 -8.29 23.56
N LEU A 483 -12.32 -8.70 24.65
CA LEU A 483 -10.91 -9.11 24.72
C LEU A 483 -10.84 -10.61 25.06
N ILE A 484 -10.26 -11.41 24.17
CA ILE A 484 -10.07 -12.86 24.34
C ILE A 484 -8.59 -13.16 24.18
N ALA A 485 -7.98 -13.81 25.17
CA ALA A 485 -6.54 -14.08 25.21
C ALA A 485 -5.65 -12.84 24.94
N GLY A 486 -6.11 -11.65 25.34
CA GLY A 486 -5.41 -10.38 25.12
C GLY A 486 -5.58 -9.76 23.73
N LEU A 487 -6.38 -10.37 22.85
CA LEU A 487 -6.71 -9.85 21.52
C LEU A 487 -8.12 -9.26 21.50
N SER A 488 -8.26 -8.08 20.88
CA SER A 488 -9.57 -7.47 20.68
C SER A 488 -10.30 -8.20 19.55
N VAL A 489 -11.54 -8.59 19.83
CA VAL A 489 -12.42 -9.28 18.88
C VAL A 489 -13.76 -8.54 18.80
N GLU A 490 -14.38 -8.63 17.63
CA GLU A 490 -15.69 -8.04 17.35
C GLU A 490 -16.60 -9.11 16.74
N GLY A 491 -17.83 -9.21 17.24
CA GLY A 491 -18.87 -10.09 16.74
C GLY A 491 -20.11 -9.30 16.35
N SER A 492 -20.96 -9.90 15.51
CA SER A 492 -22.20 -9.26 15.06
C SER A 492 -23.11 -8.88 16.24
N GLY A 493 -23.80 -7.75 16.10
CA GLY A 493 -24.87 -7.34 17.01
C GLY A 493 -26.10 -8.25 16.95
N ALA A 494 -27.08 -7.96 17.80
CA ALA A 494 -28.36 -8.65 17.85
C ALA A 494 -29.50 -7.74 17.38
N GLU A 495 -30.57 -8.36 16.87
CA GLU A 495 -31.78 -7.66 16.47
C GLU A 495 -33.04 -8.33 17.04
N ALA A 496 -34.09 -7.53 17.25
CA ALA A 496 -35.40 -8.02 17.65
C ALA A 496 -36.52 -7.06 17.22
N ASP A 497 -37.68 -7.62 16.90
CA ASP A 497 -38.86 -6.89 16.44
C ASP A 497 -39.92 -6.75 17.54
N LEU A 498 -40.52 -5.56 17.63
CA LEU A 498 -41.73 -5.28 18.41
C LEU A 498 -42.86 -4.96 17.45
N THR A 499 -43.97 -5.67 17.58
CA THR A 499 -45.21 -5.30 16.90
C THR A 499 -46.11 -4.52 17.84
N VAL A 500 -46.38 -3.26 17.50
CA VAL A 500 -47.35 -2.42 18.20
C VAL A 500 -48.70 -2.58 17.55
N VAL A 501 -49.69 -2.99 18.32
CA VAL A 501 -51.08 -3.14 17.85
C VAL A 501 -51.93 -1.97 18.33
N ALA A 502 -52.90 -1.56 17.50
CA ALA A 502 -53.89 -0.58 17.90
C ALA A 502 -54.67 -1.09 19.12
N ALA A 503 -54.75 -0.28 20.18
CA ALA A 503 -55.69 -0.51 21.26
C ALA A 503 -56.99 0.23 20.90
N PRO A 504 -58.18 -0.40 20.97
CA PRO A 504 -59.43 0.32 20.86
C PRO A 504 -59.54 1.31 22.03
N GLN A 505 -59.71 2.60 21.73
CA GLN A 505 -59.90 3.66 22.70
C GLN A 505 -61.40 3.81 22.98
N LEU A 506 -61.80 3.68 24.25
CA LEU A 506 -63.15 4.00 24.69
C LEU A 506 -63.17 5.43 25.24
N SER A 507 -63.83 6.35 24.56
CA SER A 507 -64.14 7.68 25.10
C SER A 507 -65.59 7.74 25.58
N LYS A 508 -65.85 8.50 26.65
CA LYS A 508 -67.20 8.82 27.11
C LYS A 508 -67.37 10.33 27.23
N ALA A 509 -68.50 10.84 26.74
CA ALA A 509 -68.85 12.25 26.85
C ALA A 509 -70.33 12.39 27.15
N PHE A 510 -70.68 13.32 28.03
CA PHE A 510 -72.06 13.80 28.13
C PHE A 510 -72.28 14.76 26.98
N LEU A 511 -73.21 14.44 26.08
CA LEU A 511 -73.53 15.31 24.94
C LEU A 511 -74.28 16.57 25.37
N ASP A 512 -74.90 16.51 26.54
CA ASP A 512 -75.86 17.51 27.00
C ASP A 512 -75.33 18.35 28.18
N ASP A 513 -74.03 18.26 28.53
CA ASP A 513 -73.46 19.03 29.65
C ASP A 513 -73.29 20.53 29.30
N PRO A 514 -73.77 21.49 30.13
CA PRO A 514 -74.48 21.34 31.41
C PRO A 514 -76.02 21.18 31.33
N VAL A 515 -76.61 20.48 32.31
CA VAL A 515 -78.07 20.25 32.45
C VAL A 515 -78.64 20.65 33.81
N ASN A 516 -79.97 20.79 33.92
CA ASN A 516 -80.66 21.05 35.19
C ASN A 516 -80.95 19.76 35.97
N ALA A 517 -81.21 19.90 37.27
CA ALA A 517 -81.56 18.78 38.14
C ALA A 517 -82.91 18.15 37.74
N GLY A 518 -82.89 16.86 37.40
CA GLY A 518 -84.07 16.10 36.97
C GLY A 518 -84.13 15.82 35.47
N ASP A 519 -83.26 16.45 34.67
CA ASP A 519 -83.18 16.22 33.23
C ASP A 519 -82.50 14.88 32.89
N VAL A 520 -82.95 14.26 31.80
CA VAL A 520 -82.33 13.03 31.25
C VAL A 520 -81.14 13.44 30.37
N VAL A 521 -79.97 12.86 30.60
CA VAL A 521 -78.74 13.12 29.84
C VAL A 521 -78.35 11.95 28.95
N THR A 522 -77.77 12.28 27.80
CA THR A 522 -77.18 11.30 26.87
C THR A 522 -75.70 11.14 27.14
N LEU A 523 -75.31 9.94 27.59
CA LEU A 523 -73.91 9.54 27.69
C LEU A 523 -73.50 8.82 26.40
N GLN A 524 -72.64 9.44 25.60
CA GLN A 524 -72.08 8.82 24.40
C GLN A 524 -70.83 8.02 24.77
N PHE A 525 -70.74 6.80 24.23
CA PHE A 525 -69.51 6.00 24.19
C PHE A 525 -69.02 5.91 22.75
N ALA A 526 -67.74 6.16 22.50
CA ALA A 526 -67.13 5.90 21.20
C ALA A 526 -65.96 4.91 21.37
N LEU A 527 -65.96 3.85 20.56
CA LEU A 527 -64.81 2.99 20.33
C LEU A 527 -64.10 3.48 19.06
N THR A 528 -62.82 3.82 19.14
CA THR A 528 -61.97 4.13 17.98
C THR A 528 -60.74 3.26 17.96
#